data_AF-F9EHU4-F1
#
_entry.id   AF-F9EHU4-F1
#
_cell.length_a   1.000
_cell.length_b   1.000
_cell.length_c   1.000
_cell.angle_alpha   90.00
_cell.angle_beta   90.00
_cell.angle_gamma   90.00
#
_symmetry.space_group_name_H-M   'P 1'
#
loop_
_entity.id
_entity.type
_entity.pdbx_description
1 polymer ?
#
loop_
_entity_poly.entity_id
_entity_poly.type
_entity_poly.pdbx_seq_one_letter_code
_entity_poly.pdbx_strand_id
1 'polypeptide(L)'
;MPIVPRPHGIRPQPSRIRALPVSARLLALVIVIVPVLAGCSEPAARVTATASASSSPTPTRQVTVAVPNVVGMKGDAAADTLKEAGFTEKPTYADVDGEETVQEESDWTVTAQGPQADTQAPVDQPITLMVRHDRADASASASAVATEPESAPEPAQAQEPEPAPEPAQPQEPEPAPEPAQPQEPEPAPEPAQPQEPEPGGVYYRSCKEAKAAGAAPLYQGEPGYRPGLDRDHDGIACEK
;
A
#
# COMPACT_ATOMS: atom_id res chain seq x y z
N MET A 1 -49.37 -46.84 17.97
CA MET A 1 -49.36 -45.58 17.22
C MET A 1 -49.01 -44.47 18.20
N PRO A 2 -47.79 -43.92 18.21
CA PRO A 2 -47.47 -42.78 19.06
C PRO A 2 -48.08 -41.50 18.47
N ILE A 3 -48.82 -40.77 19.31
CA ILE A 3 -49.40 -39.47 19.00
C ILE A 3 -48.27 -38.44 19.09
N VAL A 4 -47.92 -37.85 17.95
CA VAL A 4 -46.93 -36.77 17.83
C VAL A 4 -47.64 -35.43 18.15
N PRO A 5 -47.19 -34.65 19.15
CA PRO A 5 -47.70 -33.29 19.34
C PRO A 5 -47.12 -32.35 18.28
N ARG A 6 -48.01 -31.56 17.65
CA ARG A 6 -47.69 -30.52 16.67
C ARG A 6 -46.94 -29.35 17.33
N PRO A 7 -45.92 -28.77 16.68
CA PRO A 7 -45.30 -27.53 17.16
C PRO A 7 -46.24 -26.34 16.94
N HIS A 8 -46.45 -25.56 18.01
CA HIS A 8 -47.18 -24.29 17.97
C HIS A 8 -46.40 -23.24 17.16
N GLY A 9 -47.08 -22.61 16.22
CA GLY A 9 -46.54 -21.50 15.44
C GLY A 9 -46.18 -20.31 16.31
N ILE A 10 -44.91 -19.89 16.21
CA ILE A 10 -44.39 -18.67 16.80
C ILE A 10 -44.97 -17.49 16.00
N ARG A 11 -45.87 -16.72 16.61
CA ARG A 11 -46.33 -15.44 16.05
C ARG A 11 -45.25 -14.38 16.27
N PRO A 12 -44.92 -13.54 15.27
CA PRO A 12 -44.02 -12.41 15.46
C PRO A 12 -44.69 -11.34 16.33
N GLN A 13 -44.01 -10.94 17.40
CA GLN A 13 -44.39 -9.82 18.28
C GLN A 13 -43.99 -8.50 17.60
N PRO A 14 -44.83 -7.45 17.60
CA PRO A 14 -44.42 -6.13 17.16
C PRO A 14 -43.47 -5.48 18.19
N SER A 15 -42.27 -5.14 17.73
CA SER A 15 -41.28 -4.36 18.48
C SER A 15 -41.88 -3.02 18.93
N ARG A 16 -42.17 -2.89 20.22
CA ARG A 16 -42.54 -1.61 20.83
C ARG A 16 -41.29 -0.75 20.94
N ILE A 17 -41.12 0.16 19.98
CA ILE A 17 -40.15 1.25 20.02
C ILE A 17 -40.48 2.11 21.25
N ARG A 18 -39.61 2.05 22.26
CA ARG A 18 -39.71 2.87 23.46
C ARG A 18 -39.03 4.20 23.16
N ALA A 19 -39.81 5.19 22.73
CA ALA A 19 -39.38 6.58 22.66
C ALA A 19 -39.05 7.07 24.07
N LEU A 20 -37.80 7.50 24.30
CA LEU A 20 -37.38 8.17 25.53
C LEU A 20 -37.43 9.69 25.33
N PRO A 21 -38.07 10.45 26.24
CA PRO A 21 -38.15 11.90 26.15
C PRO A 21 -36.85 12.55 26.65
N VAL A 22 -36.24 13.38 25.80
CA VAL A 22 -35.12 14.26 26.16
C VAL A 22 -35.67 15.40 27.01
N SER A 23 -35.75 15.18 28.32
CA SER A 23 -36.14 16.19 29.29
C SER A 23 -34.95 17.05 29.70
N ALA A 24 -35.11 18.34 29.44
CA ALA A 24 -34.28 19.45 29.89
C ALA A 24 -33.94 19.40 31.38
N ARG A 25 -32.67 19.66 31.71
CA ARG A 25 -32.30 20.32 32.98
C ARG A 25 -31.25 21.39 32.73
N LEU A 26 -31.78 22.61 32.69
CA LEU A 26 -31.09 23.88 32.85
C LEU A 26 -30.41 23.91 34.23
N LEU A 27 -29.11 24.15 34.31
CA LEU A 27 -28.45 24.65 35.51
C LEU A 27 -27.72 25.93 35.15
N ALA A 28 -28.27 27.05 35.62
CA ALA A 28 -27.72 28.37 35.50
C ALA A 28 -26.49 28.54 36.41
N LEU A 29 -25.41 29.10 35.87
CA LEU A 29 -24.40 29.81 36.67
C LEU A 29 -24.09 31.14 35.97
N VAL A 30 -24.51 32.22 36.61
CA VAL A 30 -24.24 33.61 36.23
C VAL A 30 -22.90 34.01 36.83
N ILE A 31 -21.92 34.40 36.01
CA ILE A 31 -20.81 35.26 36.44
C ILE A 31 -20.62 36.38 35.40
N VAL A 32 -20.72 37.59 35.92
CA VAL A 32 -20.61 38.90 35.27
C VAL A 32 -19.15 39.29 35.12
N ILE A 33 -18.66 39.64 33.91
CA ILE A 33 -17.50 40.55 33.73
C ILE A 33 -17.69 41.41 32.45
N VAL A 34 -18.09 42.66 32.70
CA VAL A 34 -17.85 43.97 32.05
C VAL A 34 -17.32 44.07 30.59
N PRO A 35 -17.93 44.92 29.73
CA PRO A 35 -17.35 45.32 28.44
C PRO A 35 -16.47 46.58 28.60
N VAL A 36 -15.25 46.55 28.07
CA VAL A 36 -14.51 47.78 27.77
C VAL A 36 -14.46 47.94 26.25
N LEU A 37 -15.37 48.77 25.75
CA LEU A 37 -15.26 49.40 24.45
C LEU A 37 -14.27 50.56 24.55
N ALA A 38 -13.11 50.40 23.93
CA ALA A 38 -12.34 51.50 23.41
C ALA A 38 -11.81 51.06 22.05
N GLY A 39 -12.48 51.54 20.99
CA GLY A 39 -11.94 51.42 19.64
C GLY A 39 -10.69 52.28 19.49
N CYS A 40 -9.85 51.91 18.53
CA CYS A 40 -9.07 52.86 17.74
C CYS A 40 -8.55 52.15 16.48
N SER A 41 -8.66 52.89 15.39
CA SER A 41 -8.38 52.57 14.01
C SER A 41 -7.03 51.91 13.71
N GLU A 42 -7.02 51.12 12.64
CA GLU A 42 -5.85 50.81 11.80
C GLU A 42 -5.00 52.07 11.50
N PRO A 43 -3.67 51.94 11.39
CA PRO A 43 -3.10 51.67 10.07
C PRO A 43 -1.82 50.78 10.04
N ALA A 44 -1.46 50.45 8.81
CA ALA A 44 -0.31 49.72 8.31
C ALA A 44 1.06 49.85 9.04
N ALA A 45 1.82 48.76 8.90
CA ALA A 45 3.28 48.65 8.92
C ALA A 45 4.02 48.93 10.25
N ARG A 46 4.56 47.87 10.84
CA ARG A 46 6.00 47.77 11.20
C ARG A 46 6.35 46.32 11.56
N VAL A 47 7.31 45.80 10.81
CA VAL A 47 8.04 44.55 11.07
C VAL A 47 8.82 44.73 12.36
N THR A 48 8.43 44.00 13.41
CA THR A 48 9.33 43.68 14.52
C THR A 48 9.68 42.22 14.38
N ALA A 49 10.89 41.95 13.89
CA ALA A 49 11.48 40.63 13.86
C ALA A 49 11.74 40.18 15.30
N THR A 50 10.75 39.52 15.90
CA THR A 50 10.99 38.63 17.04
C THR A 50 11.72 37.42 16.46
N ALA A 51 13.01 37.31 16.74
CA ALA A 51 13.78 36.12 16.44
C ALA A 51 13.17 34.94 17.21
N SER A 52 12.25 34.21 16.58
CA SER A 52 11.87 32.88 17.00
C SER A 52 13.13 32.02 16.91
N ALA A 53 13.68 31.65 18.06
CA ALA A 53 14.63 30.56 18.14
C ALA A 53 13.92 29.32 17.59
N SER A 54 14.18 29.03 16.31
CA SER A 54 13.71 27.83 15.65
C SER A 54 14.48 26.68 16.28
N SER A 55 13.84 25.99 17.22
CA SER A 55 14.31 24.70 17.71
C SER A 55 14.20 23.71 16.54
N SER A 56 15.19 23.70 15.65
CA SER A 56 15.35 22.63 14.68
C SER A 56 15.43 21.32 15.46
N PRO A 57 14.53 20.34 15.24
CA PRO A 57 14.70 19.04 15.84
C PRO A 57 16.04 18.50 15.35
N THR A 58 16.92 18.17 16.29
CA THR A 58 18.15 17.44 15.97
C THR A 58 17.74 16.16 15.24
N PRO A 59 18.35 15.79 14.11
CA PRO A 59 18.00 14.55 13.42
C PRO A 59 18.28 13.38 14.38
N THR A 60 17.23 12.82 14.96
CA THR A 60 17.32 11.57 15.71
C THR A 60 17.66 10.50 14.68
N ARG A 61 18.90 9.99 14.71
CA ARG A 61 19.35 8.89 13.86
C ARG A 61 18.42 7.69 14.09
N GLN A 62 17.52 7.43 13.16
CA GLN A 62 16.60 6.29 13.24
C GLN A 62 17.38 5.00 12.97
N VAL A 63 17.08 3.95 13.72
CA VAL A 63 17.69 2.63 13.55
C VAL A 63 16.98 1.94 12.38
N THR A 64 17.72 1.63 11.32
CA THR A 64 17.21 0.92 10.14
C THR A 64 17.74 -0.51 10.08
N VAL A 65 16.90 -1.44 9.64
CA VAL A 65 17.23 -2.85 9.41
C VAL A 65 16.71 -3.27 8.03
N ALA A 66 17.35 -4.27 7.42
CA ALA A 66 16.90 -4.84 6.16
C ALA A 66 15.57 -5.59 6.36
N VAL A 67 14.58 -5.29 5.53
CA VAL A 67 13.26 -5.95 5.57
C VAL A 67 13.40 -7.39 5.05
N PRO A 68 13.04 -8.42 5.84
CA PRO A 68 13.09 -9.81 5.37
C PRO A 68 12.02 -10.08 4.30
N ASN A 69 12.25 -11.07 3.44
CA ASN A 69 11.26 -11.53 2.47
C ASN A 69 10.27 -12.50 3.12
N VAL A 70 9.01 -12.09 3.22
CA VAL A 70 7.91 -12.88 3.78
C VAL A 70 6.83 -13.23 2.74
N VAL A 71 7.07 -12.96 1.46
CA VAL A 71 6.12 -13.33 0.38
C VAL A 71 5.99 -14.85 0.29
N GLY A 72 4.75 -15.34 0.26
CA GLY A 72 4.39 -16.75 0.29
C GLY A 72 4.29 -17.36 1.70
N MET A 73 4.61 -16.60 2.75
CA MET A 73 4.42 -17.05 4.13
C MET A 73 2.97 -16.83 4.59
N LYS A 74 2.57 -17.56 5.64
CA LYS A 74 1.33 -17.26 6.37
C LYS A 74 1.45 -15.94 7.12
N GLY A 75 0.35 -15.22 7.28
CA GLY A 75 0.33 -13.91 7.94
C GLY A 75 0.97 -13.93 9.33
N ASP A 76 0.69 -14.94 10.16
CA ASP A 76 1.31 -15.09 11.48
C ASP A 76 2.83 -15.35 11.39
N ALA A 77 3.25 -16.29 10.55
CA ALA A 77 4.66 -16.61 10.35
C ALA A 77 5.45 -15.43 9.77
N ALA A 78 4.82 -14.64 8.91
CA ALA A 78 5.37 -13.40 8.38
C ALA A 78 5.57 -12.35 9.48
N ALA A 79 4.58 -12.17 10.37
CA ALA A 79 4.71 -11.26 11.50
C ALA A 79 5.81 -11.67 12.48
N ASP A 80 5.93 -12.96 12.78
CA ASP A 80 7.00 -13.47 13.63
C ASP A 80 8.39 -13.24 13.00
N THR A 81 8.52 -13.47 11.69
CA THR A 81 9.76 -13.21 10.95
C THR A 81 10.17 -11.74 11.00
N LEU A 82 9.20 -10.82 10.82
CA LEU A 82 9.45 -9.37 10.91
C LEU A 82 9.89 -8.96 12.32
N LYS A 83 9.27 -9.54 13.34
CA LYS A 83 9.62 -9.29 14.75
C LYS A 83 11.02 -9.81 15.09
N GLU A 84 11.38 -11.00 14.60
CA GLU A 84 12.74 -11.56 14.76
C GLU A 84 13.80 -10.72 14.04
N ALA A 85 13.44 -10.09 12.92
CA ALA A 85 14.29 -9.12 12.22
C ALA A 85 14.41 -7.77 12.95
N GLY A 86 13.64 -7.55 14.01
CA GLY A 86 13.74 -6.35 14.86
C GLY A 86 12.72 -5.26 14.54
N PHE A 87 11.74 -5.51 13.65
CA PHE A 87 10.61 -4.59 13.48
C PHE A 87 9.69 -4.67 14.69
N THR A 88 9.48 -3.54 15.36
CA THR A 88 8.75 -3.47 16.63
C THR A 88 7.26 -3.24 16.44
N GLU A 89 6.88 -2.65 15.32
CA GLU A 89 5.49 -2.40 14.97
C GLU A 89 4.82 -3.64 14.37
N LYS A 90 3.53 -3.81 14.68
CA LYS A 90 2.73 -4.89 14.10
C LYS A 90 2.50 -4.60 12.60
N PRO A 91 2.68 -5.59 11.70
CA PRO A 91 2.42 -5.38 10.29
C PRO A 91 0.94 -5.07 10.03
N THR A 92 0.69 -4.27 9.01
CA THR A 92 -0.64 -3.96 8.51
C THR A 92 -1.00 -4.90 7.38
N TYR A 93 -2.13 -5.58 7.47
CA TYR A 93 -2.59 -6.50 6.43
C TYR A 93 -3.61 -5.81 5.53
N ALA A 94 -3.40 -5.94 4.22
CA ALA A 94 -4.33 -5.50 3.20
C ALA A 94 -4.74 -6.72 2.37
N ASP A 95 -6.04 -7.03 2.40
CA ASP A 95 -6.60 -8.03 1.49
C ASP A 95 -6.51 -7.52 0.05
N VAL A 96 -5.97 -8.35 -0.85
CA VAL A 96 -5.84 -8.00 -2.28
C VAL A 96 -7.19 -7.85 -2.96
N ASP A 97 -8.21 -8.55 -2.46
CA ASP A 97 -9.56 -8.54 -3.02
C ASP A 97 -10.42 -7.40 -2.42
N GLY A 98 -10.01 -6.84 -1.29
CA GLY A 98 -10.60 -5.68 -0.62
C GLY A 98 -11.96 -5.94 0.04
N GLU A 99 -12.41 -7.20 0.10
CA GLU A 99 -13.78 -7.55 0.50
C GLU A 99 -13.88 -7.99 1.97
N GLU A 100 -12.76 -8.37 2.60
CA GLU A 100 -12.75 -8.92 3.95
C GLU A 100 -11.79 -8.21 4.93
N THR A 101 -12.21 -8.14 6.19
CA THR A 101 -11.33 -7.78 7.30
C THR A 101 -10.48 -8.99 7.68
N VAL A 102 -9.16 -8.83 7.61
CA VAL A 102 -8.17 -9.83 8.06
C VAL A 102 -8.29 -10.01 9.57
N GLN A 103 -9.10 -10.97 10.01
CA GLN A 103 -9.36 -11.25 11.44
C GLN A 103 -8.49 -12.39 11.98
N GLU A 104 -8.24 -13.42 11.18
CA GLU A 104 -7.44 -14.59 11.55
C GLU A 104 -6.22 -14.71 10.63
N GLU A 105 -5.12 -14.05 11.00
CA GLU A 105 -3.91 -13.84 10.18
C GLU A 105 -3.30 -15.14 9.59
N SER A 106 -3.55 -16.28 10.23
CA SER A 106 -3.08 -17.61 9.81
C SER A 106 -3.81 -18.21 8.62
N ASP A 107 -5.01 -17.73 8.30
CA ASP A 107 -5.80 -18.16 7.14
C ASP A 107 -5.42 -17.42 5.85
N TRP A 108 -4.41 -16.56 5.93
CA TRP A 108 -4.00 -15.69 4.84
C TRP A 108 -2.56 -15.96 4.42
N THR A 109 -2.32 -15.93 3.11
CA THR A 109 -0.98 -16.03 2.52
C THR A 109 -0.54 -14.66 2.02
N VAL A 110 0.67 -14.25 2.36
CA VAL A 110 1.28 -13.01 1.89
C VAL A 110 1.58 -13.11 0.40
N THR A 111 1.04 -12.18 -0.39
CA THR A 111 1.22 -12.12 -1.84
C THR A 111 2.17 -10.99 -2.26
N ALA A 112 2.27 -9.93 -1.45
CA ALA A 112 3.25 -8.88 -1.63
C ALA A 112 3.56 -8.19 -0.28
N GLN A 113 4.69 -7.50 -0.20
CA GLN A 113 5.10 -6.75 0.98
C GLN A 113 5.62 -5.36 0.62
N GLY A 114 5.41 -4.41 1.52
CA GLY A 114 5.93 -3.06 1.44
C GLY A 114 6.49 -2.62 2.80
N PRO A 115 7.73 -2.10 2.88
CA PRO A 115 8.74 -1.98 1.82
C PRO A 115 9.19 -3.33 1.25
N GLN A 116 9.82 -3.30 0.07
CA GLN A 116 10.32 -4.51 -0.59
C GLN A 116 11.37 -5.22 0.27
N ALA A 117 11.50 -6.52 0.09
CA ALA A 117 12.56 -7.30 0.73
C ALA A 117 13.94 -6.67 0.48
N ASP A 118 14.83 -6.84 1.46
CA ASP A 118 16.21 -6.33 1.49
C ASP A 118 16.35 -4.80 1.49
N THR A 119 15.24 -4.06 1.49
CA THR A 119 15.25 -2.60 1.65
C THR A 119 15.53 -2.24 3.10
N GLN A 120 16.30 -1.17 3.35
CA GLN A 120 16.47 -0.64 4.71
C GLN A 120 15.22 0.14 5.12
N ALA A 121 14.59 -0.27 6.20
CA ALA A 121 13.44 0.42 6.79
C ALA A 121 13.66 0.69 8.29
N PRO A 122 13.08 1.76 8.85
CA PRO A 122 13.11 2.02 10.28
C PRO A 122 12.42 0.88 11.03
N VAL A 123 12.99 0.46 12.16
CA VAL A 123 12.41 -0.62 12.98
C VAL A 123 11.04 -0.25 13.56
N ASP A 124 10.78 1.05 13.73
CA ASP A 124 9.51 1.60 14.24
C ASP A 124 8.49 1.87 13.12
N GLN A 125 8.76 1.50 11.87
CA GLN A 125 7.82 1.66 10.75
C GLN A 125 6.93 0.41 10.60
N PRO A 126 5.60 0.55 10.46
CA PRO A 126 4.75 -0.59 10.16
C PRO A 126 5.00 -1.11 8.73
N ILE A 127 5.20 -2.41 8.61
CA ILE A 127 5.34 -3.12 7.32
C ILE A 127 3.95 -3.50 6.82
N THR A 128 3.63 -3.17 5.58
CA THR A 128 2.35 -3.52 4.96
C THR A 128 2.49 -4.84 4.20
N LEU A 129 1.64 -5.81 4.52
CA LEU A 129 1.57 -7.11 3.87
C LEU A 129 0.25 -7.22 3.10
N MET A 130 0.36 -7.34 1.77
CA MET A 130 -0.77 -7.71 0.93
C MET A 130 -0.99 -9.21 1.08
N VAL A 131 -2.22 -9.62 1.37
CA VAL A 131 -2.55 -11.00 1.65
C VAL A 131 -3.74 -11.48 0.82
N ARG A 132 -3.83 -12.80 0.62
CA ARG A 132 -4.99 -13.46 0.01
C ARG A 132 -5.51 -14.57 0.92
N HIS A 133 -6.82 -14.73 0.95
CA HIS A 133 -7.50 -15.71 1.81
C HIS A 133 -7.45 -17.13 1.20
N ASP A 134 -6.76 -18.07 1.85
CA ASP A 134 -6.52 -19.40 1.26
C ASP A 134 -7.80 -20.23 1.06
N ARG A 135 -8.82 -20.02 1.90
CA ARG A 135 -10.12 -20.70 1.78
C ARG A 135 -10.88 -20.28 0.52
N ALA A 136 -10.71 -19.04 0.07
CA ALA A 136 -11.35 -18.55 -1.15
C ALA A 136 -10.69 -19.19 -2.40
N ASP A 137 -9.36 -19.28 -2.44
CA ASP A 137 -8.63 -19.96 -3.51
C ASP A 137 -8.93 -21.46 -3.58
N ALA A 138 -9.07 -22.14 -2.44
CA ALA A 138 -9.44 -23.56 -2.40
C ALA A 138 -10.86 -23.80 -2.95
N SER A 139 -11.80 -22.89 -2.66
CA SER A 139 -13.19 -22.96 -3.13
C SER A 139 -13.32 -22.61 -4.62
N ALA A 140 -12.54 -21.64 -5.10
CA ALA A 140 -12.44 -21.29 -6.52
C ALA A 140 -11.76 -22.40 -7.33
N SER A 141 -10.69 -22.98 -6.79
CA SER A 141 -10.01 -24.13 -7.39
C SER A 141 -10.92 -25.35 -7.47
N ALA A 142 -11.67 -25.66 -6.41
CA ALA A 142 -12.65 -26.76 -6.43
C ALA A 142 -13.80 -26.55 -7.43
N SER A 143 -14.18 -25.29 -7.69
CA SER A 143 -15.22 -24.94 -8.67
C SER A 143 -14.71 -25.02 -10.12
N ALA A 144 -13.41 -24.83 -10.36
CA ALA A 144 -12.81 -25.00 -11.69
C ALA A 144 -12.65 -26.48 -12.10
N VAL A 145 -12.46 -27.40 -11.14
CA VAL A 145 -12.34 -28.85 -11.45
C VAL A 145 -13.70 -29.50 -11.77
N ALA A 146 -14.83 -28.87 -11.44
CA ALA A 146 -16.16 -29.43 -11.69
C ALA A 146 -16.68 -29.25 -13.14
N THR A 147 -15.89 -28.67 -14.04
CA THR A 147 -16.27 -28.46 -15.46
C THR A 147 -15.16 -28.85 -16.44
N GLU A 148 -14.48 -29.98 -16.21
CA GLU A 148 -13.68 -30.63 -17.26
C GLU A 148 -14.55 -31.71 -17.92
N PRO A 149 -14.94 -31.59 -19.21
CA PRO A 149 -15.53 -32.71 -19.93
C PRO A 149 -14.45 -33.78 -20.07
N GLU A 150 -14.72 -34.94 -19.50
CA GLU A 150 -13.99 -36.19 -19.65
C GLU A 150 -13.72 -36.49 -21.15
N SER A 151 -12.64 -35.94 -21.68
CA SER A 151 -12.05 -36.38 -22.94
C SER A 151 -11.01 -37.41 -22.58
N ALA A 152 -11.42 -38.67 -22.70
CA ALA A 152 -10.59 -39.84 -22.53
C ALA A 152 -9.25 -39.68 -23.26
N PRO A 153 -8.10 -39.84 -22.58
CA PRO A 153 -6.84 -39.99 -23.28
C PRO A 153 -6.83 -41.35 -23.99
N GLU A 154 -6.78 -41.28 -25.32
CA GLU A 154 -6.48 -42.42 -26.20
C GLU A 154 -5.13 -43.05 -25.77
N PRO A 155 -5.00 -44.39 -25.77
CA PRO A 155 -3.90 -45.07 -25.10
C PRO A 155 -2.55 -44.83 -25.78
N ALA A 156 -1.55 -44.65 -24.92
CA ALA A 156 -0.13 -44.55 -25.22
C ALA A 156 0.35 -45.57 -26.26
N GLN A 157 0.86 -45.06 -27.39
CA GLN A 157 1.80 -45.82 -28.20
C GLN A 157 3.20 -45.67 -27.61
N ALA A 158 3.75 -46.80 -27.16
CA ALA A 158 5.14 -46.95 -26.79
C ALA A 158 6.04 -46.69 -28.01
N GLN A 159 6.84 -45.64 -27.96
CA GLN A 159 7.97 -45.47 -28.85
C GLN A 159 9.23 -46.01 -28.16
N GLU A 160 9.83 -46.97 -28.83
CA GLU A 160 11.08 -47.65 -28.53
C GLU A 160 12.24 -46.62 -28.47
N PRO A 161 13.18 -46.71 -27.51
CA PRO A 161 14.28 -45.76 -27.44
C PRO A 161 15.25 -45.98 -28.59
N GLU A 162 15.36 -44.99 -29.48
CA GLU A 162 16.45 -44.91 -30.47
C GLU A 162 17.82 -44.83 -29.76
N PRO A 163 18.86 -45.44 -30.35
CA PRO A 163 20.17 -45.54 -29.73
C PRO A 163 20.85 -44.18 -29.61
N ALA A 164 21.62 -44.04 -28.52
CA ALA A 164 22.42 -42.88 -28.18
C ALA A 164 23.29 -42.39 -29.35
N PRO A 165 23.29 -41.09 -29.66
CA PRO A 165 24.28 -40.52 -30.57
C PRO A 165 25.67 -40.57 -29.92
N GLU A 166 26.60 -41.07 -30.71
CA GLU A 166 28.04 -41.13 -30.49
C GLU A 166 28.62 -39.74 -30.09
N PRO A 167 29.62 -39.67 -29.19
CA PRO A 167 30.15 -38.40 -28.68
C PRO A 167 30.71 -37.52 -29.81
N ALA A 168 30.11 -36.35 -29.99
CA ALA A 168 30.66 -35.29 -30.81
C ALA A 168 32.01 -34.84 -30.22
N GLN A 169 33.02 -34.80 -31.08
CA GLN A 169 34.39 -34.43 -30.76
C GLN A 169 34.49 -33.01 -30.18
N PRO A 170 35.48 -32.71 -29.32
CA PRO A 170 35.76 -31.37 -28.87
C PRO A 170 36.08 -30.46 -30.05
N GLN A 171 35.31 -29.40 -30.24
CA GLN A 171 35.66 -28.32 -31.16
C GLN A 171 36.85 -27.56 -30.58
N GLU A 172 37.92 -27.48 -31.36
CA GLU A 172 39.09 -26.65 -31.11
C GLU A 172 38.65 -25.18 -31.02
N PRO A 173 39.05 -24.42 -29.98
CA PRO A 173 38.60 -23.03 -29.83
C PRO A 173 39.18 -22.18 -30.96
N GLU A 174 38.31 -21.48 -31.68
CA GLU A 174 38.69 -20.43 -32.63
C GLU A 174 39.56 -19.37 -31.92
N PRO A 175 40.56 -18.79 -32.62
CA PRO A 175 41.43 -17.77 -32.04
C PRO A 175 40.62 -16.53 -31.67
N ALA A 176 40.91 -16.00 -30.48
CA ALA A 176 40.31 -14.79 -29.94
C ALA A 176 40.45 -13.60 -30.92
N PRO A 177 39.40 -12.77 -31.08
CA PRO A 177 39.51 -11.54 -31.86
C PRO A 177 40.51 -10.57 -31.20
N GLU A 178 41.28 -9.90 -32.06
CA GLU A 178 42.28 -8.89 -31.74
C GLU A 178 41.66 -7.73 -30.91
N PRO A 179 42.41 -7.10 -29.97
CA PRO A 179 41.86 -6.08 -29.09
C PRO A 179 41.32 -4.87 -29.86
N ALA A 180 40.03 -4.58 -29.69
CA ALA A 180 39.46 -3.29 -30.07
C ALA A 180 40.18 -2.18 -29.28
N GLN A 181 40.69 -1.17 -30.00
CA GLN A 181 41.32 -0.01 -29.38
C GLN A 181 40.35 0.71 -28.43
N PRO A 182 40.82 1.30 -27.32
CA PRO A 182 39.99 2.10 -26.44
C PRO A 182 39.43 3.32 -27.18
N GLN A 183 38.11 3.41 -27.31
CA GLN A 183 37.45 4.67 -27.62
C GLN A 183 37.48 5.55 -26.37
N GLU A 184 38.00 6.76 -26.51
CA GLU A 184 37.95 7.80 -25.48
C GLU A 184 36.49 8.14 -25.19
N PRO A 185 36.00 8.02 -23.94
CA PRO A 185 34.60 8.28 -23.64
C PRO A 185 34.32 9.79 -23.73
N GLU A 186 33.29 10.16 -24.50
CA GLU A 186 32.63 11.46 -24.36
C GLU A 186 32.20 11.66 -22.89
N PRO A 187 32.27 12.89 -22.35
CA PRO A 187 31.83 13.15 -20.99
C PRO A 187 30.35 12.82 -20.86
N ALA A 188 30.05 11.83 -20.01
CA ALA A 188 28.69 11.48 -19.65
C ALA A 188 28.01 12.69 -18.96
N PRO A 189 26.73 12.97 -19.25
CA PRO A 189 25.98 13.94 -18.46
C PRO A 189 25.96 13.50 -17.00
N GLU A 190 26.27 14.44 -16.11
CA GLU A 190 26.28 14.23 -14.66
C GLU A 190 24.92 13.68 -14.20
N PRO A 191 24.87 12.64 -13.36
CA PRO A 191 23.61 12.10 -12.88
C PRO A 191 22.86 13.17 -12.08
N ALA A 192 21.66 13.53 -12.55
CA ALA A 192 20.72 14.32 -11.79
C ALA A 192 20.44 13.60 -10.46
N GLN A 193 20.72 14.26 -9.34
CA GLN A 193 20.49 13.68 -8.03
C GLN A 193 18.99 13.36 -7.85
N PRO A 194 18.63 12.23 -7.20
CA PRO A 194 17.26 11.97 -6.80
C PRO A 194 16.76 13.11 -5.91
N GLN A 195 15.78 13.87 -6.39
CA GLN A 195 15.06 14.83 -5.55
C GLN A 195 14.11 14.02 -4.67
N GLU A 196 14.37 14.05 -3.36
CA GLU A 196 13.53 13.45 -2.33
C GLU A 196 12.12 14.09 -2.41
N PRO A 197 11.04 13.31 -2.59
CA PRO A 197 9.70 13.87 -2.68
C PRO A 197 9.28 14.40 -1.31
N GLU A 198 9.21 15.72 -1.13
CA GLU A 198 8.59 16.31 0.05
C GLU A 198 7.07 16.11 -0.01
N PRO A 199 6.47 15.33 0.91
CA PRO A 199 5.03 15.19 0.97
C PRO A 199 4.47 16.36 1.76
N GLY A 200 4.19 17.48 1.10
CA GLY A 200 3.25 18.45 1.65
C GLY A 200 3.55 19.91 1.38
N GLY A 201 2.63 20.56 0.68
CA GLY A 201 2.44 22.01 0.79
C GLY A 201 1.69 22.62 -0.38
N VAL A 202 1.83 22.05 -1.56
CA VAL A 202 1.29 22.65 -2.78
C VAL A 202 -0.08 22.04 -3.12
N TYR A 203 -1.10 22.90 -3.24
CA TYR A 203 -2.45 22.51 -3.64
C TYR A 203 -2.86 23.32 -4.86
N TYR A 204 -3.14 22.64 -5.97
CA TYR A 204 -3.74 23.25 -7.15
C TYR A 204 -5.20 22.84 -7.25
N ARG A 205 -6.10 23.82 -7.43
CA ARG A 205 -7.54 23.53 -7.63
C ARG A 205 -7.81 22.94 -9.00
N SER A 206 -6.99 23.25 -9.99
CA SER A 206 -7.17 22.82 -11.38
C SER A 206 -5.85 22.84 -12.15
N CYS A 207 -5.80 22.12 -13.28
CA CYS A 207 -4.63 22.14 -14.17
C CYS A 207 -4.31 23.52 -14.74
N LYS A 208 -5.31 24.42 -14.84
CA LYS A 208 -5.08 25.81 -15.23
C LYS A 208 -4.22 26.55 -14.21
N GLU A 209 -4.44 26.29 -12.93
CA GLU A 209 -3.67 26.89 -11.84
C GLU A 209 -2.25 26.34 -11.79
N ALA A 210 -2.11 25.01 -11.91
CA ALA A 210 -0.80 24.36 -11.98
C ALA A 210 0.04 24.87 -13.17
N LYS A 211 -0.58 25.02 -14.36
CA LYS A 211 0.06 25.60 -15.55
C LYS A 211 0.44 27.07 -15.36
N ALA A 212 -0.44 27.87 -14.77
CA ALA A 212 -0.15 29.28 -14.49
C ALA A 212 1.00 29.45 -13.48
N ALA A 213 1.13 28.50 -12.54
CA ALA A 213 2.24 28.43 -11.61
C ALA A 213 3.53 27.84 -12.23
N GLY A 214 3.49 27.38 -13.49
CA GLY A 214 4.63 26.75 -14.16
C GLY A 214 4.98 25.36 -13.64
N ALA A 215 4.06 24.70 -12.92
CA ALA A 215 4.28 23.42 -12.27
C ALA A 215 3.79 22.22 -13.09
N ALA A 216 3.16 22.43 -14.26
CA ALA A 216 2.70 21.35 -15.11
C ALA A 216 3.74 21.01 -16.20
N PRO A 217 3.88 19.73 -16.59
CA PRO A 217 3.14 18.54 -16.14
C PRO A 217 3.50 18.13 -14.70
N LEU A 218 2.51 17.64 -13.94
CA LEU A 218 2.68 17.16 -12.56
C LEU A 218 2.74 15.64 -12.55
N TYR A 219 3.81 15.06 -12.03
CA TYR A 219 3.99 13.61 -11.95
C TYR A 219 3.53 13.04 -10.61
N GLN A 220 3.10 11.77 -10.60
CA GLN A 220 2.72 11.08 -9.38
C GLN A 220 3.87 11.08 -8.37
N GLY A 221 3.60 11.59 -7.17
CA GLY A 221 4.60 11.77 -6.11
C GLY A 221 5.18 13.18 -6.02
N GLU A 222 4.96 14.05 -7.02
CA GLU A 222 5.37 15.46 -6.94
C GLU A 222 4.45 16.30 -6.04
N PRO A 223 4.99 17.33 -5.39
CA PRO A 223 4.19 18.26 -4.61
C PRO A 223 3.15 18.97 -5.50
N GLY A 224 1.87 18.79 -5.17
CA GLY A 224 0.76 19.34 -5.96
C GLY A 224 0.04 18.31 -6.83
N TYR A 225 0.64 17.14 -7.07
CA TYR A 225 -0.04 16.02 -7.73
C TYR A 225 -1.23 15.55 -6.89
N ARG A 226 -2.35 15.27 -7.57
CA ARG A 226 -3.52 14.62 -6.99
C ARG A 226 -4.29 13.89 -8.09
N PRO A 227 -4.89 12.73 -7.79
CA PRO A 227 -5.66 11.95 -8.78
C PRO A 227 -6.76 12.77 -9.47
N GLY A 228 -7.37 13.73 -8.76
CA GLY A 228 -8.39 14.61 -9.36
C GLY A 228 -7.89 15.56 -10.47
N LEU A 229 -6.58 15.74 -10.64
CA LEU A 229 -5.97 16.50 -11.74
C LEU A 229 -5.52 15.62 -12.90
N ASP A 230 -5.39 14.32 -12.67
CA ASP A 230 -5.01 13.30 -13.64
C ASP A 230 -6.29 12.64 -14.15
N ARG A 231 -6.75 13.04 -15.33
CA ARG A 231 -8.05 12.56 -15.85
C ARG A 231 -7.95 11.10 -16.32
N ASP A 232 -6.78 10.73 -16.83
CA ASP A 232 -6.43 9.46 -17.46
C ASP A 232 -6.03 8.43 -16.40
N HIS A 233 -5.54 8.89 -15.24
CA HIS A 233 -4.90 8.11 -14.20
C HIS A 233 -3.65 7.38 -14.70
N ASP A 234 -2.89 8.02 -15.58
CA ASP A 234 -1.63 7.50 -16.13
C ASP A 234 -0.40 7.90 -15.30
N GLY A 235 -0.59 8.72 -14.26
CA GLY A 235 0.46 9.23 -13.39
C GLY A 235 1.00 10.60 -13.82
N ILE A 236 0.45 11.22 -14.87
CA ILE A 236 0.86 12.54 -15.37
C ILE A 236 -0.34 13.48 -15.39
N ALA A 237 -0.51 14.25 -14.32
CA ALA A 237 -1.53 15.29 -14.25
C ALA A 237 -1.17 16.49 -15.14
N CYS A 238 -2.21 17.09 -15.74
CA CYS A 238 -2.15 18.38 -16.44
C CYS A 238 -1.25 18.42 -17.70
N GLU A 239 -1.08 17.30 -18.38
CA GLU A 239 -0.32 17.19 -19.64
C GLU A 239 -0.98 17.97 -20.82
N LYS A 240 -2.31 18.17 -20.81
CA LYS A 240 -3.12 18.73 -21.92
C LYS A 240 -3.62 20.15 -21.65
#